data_AF-A0A3A8K4I3-F1
#
_entry.id   AF-A0A3A8K4I3-F1
#
_cell.length_a   1.000
_cell.length_b   1.000
_cell.length_c   1.000
_cell.angle_alpha   90.00
_cell.angle_beta   90.00
_cell.angle_gamma   90.00
#
_symmetry.space_group_name_H-M   'P 1'
#
loop_
_entity.id
_entity.type
_entity.pdbx_description
1 polymer ?
#
loop_
_entity_poly.entity_id
_entity_poly.type
_entity_poly.pdbx_seq_one_letter_code
_entity_poly.pdbx_strand_id
1 'polypeptide(L)'
;MPKIALVGYGRFGRALGALLEAADLGYRAMDPGAALPEAIRAHSVPELLEGAELVVVAVPVPQVREVLLALKPHLRPEHLVLDVGSVK
;
A
#
# COMPACT_ATOMS: atom_id res chain seq x y z
N MET A 1 10.08 2.90 11.78
CA MET A 1 9.80 3.15 10.35
C MET A 1 8.76 2.13 9.90
N PRO A 2 7.75 2.53 9.12
CA PRO A 2 6.65 1.64 8.73
C PRO A 2 7.15 0.54 7.80
N LYS A 3 6.93 -0.72 8.16
CA LYS A 3 7.38 -1.89 7.37
C LYS A 3 6.40 -2.24 6.23
N ILE A 4 5.25 -1.58 6.17
CA ILE A 4 4.13 -1.95 5.31
C ILE A 4 3.70 -0.74 4.49
N ALA A 5 3.61 -0.94 3.18
CA ALA A 5 3.06 0.00 2.21
C ALA A 5 1.69 -0.51 1.72
N LEU A 6 0.65 0.32 1.81
CA LEU A 6 -0.67 0.05 1.25
C LEU A 6 -0.91 0.92 0.01
N VAL A 7 -1.12 0.30 -1.14
CA VAL A 7 -1.63 0.98 -2.34
C VAL A 7 -3.13 0.73 -2.43
N GLY A 8 -3.92 1.79 -2.27
CA GLY A 8 -5.37 1.71 -2.15
C GLY A 8 -5.84 1.72 -0.69
N TYR A 9 -6.79 2.61 -0.40
CA TYR A 9 -7.37 2.89 0.91
C TYR A 9 -8.91 2.95 0.85
N GLY A 10 -9.46 2.08 -0.01
CA GLY A 10 -10.88 1.72 -0.02
C GLY A 10 -11.28 0.84 1.16
N ARG A 11 -12.37 0.06 1.04
CA ARG A 11 -12.89 -0.77 2.15
C ARG A 11 -11.85 -1.74 2.71
N PHE A 12 -11.16 -2.48 1.84
CA PHE A 12 -10.12 -3.43 2.26
C PHE A 12 -8.93 -2.70 2.90
N GLY A 13 -8.40 -1.67 2.24
CA GLY A 13 -7.25 -0.91 2.74
C GLY A 13 -7.49 -0.28 4.12
N ARG A 14 -8.70 0.25 4.36
CA ARG A 14 -9.10 0.77 5.70
C ARG A 14 -9.21 -0.34 6.74
N ALA A 15 -9.80 -1.48 6.39
CA ALA A 15 -9.90 -2.61 7.30
C ALA A 15 -8.53 -3.17 7.69
N LEU A 16 -7.62 -3.30 6.71
CA LEU A 16 -6.24 -3.69 6.98
C LEU A 16 -5.51 -2.63 7.81
N GLY A 17 -5.62 -1.34 7.46
CA GLY A 17 -5.04 -0.24 8.23
C GLY A 17 -5.44 -0.27 9.71
N ALA A 18 -6.74 -0.43 9.99
CA ALA A 18 -7.23 -0.54 11.37
C ALA A 18 -6.65 -1.74 12.14
N LEU A 19 -6.42 -2.88 11.46
CA LEU A 19 -5.77 -4.04 12.07
C LEU A 19 -4.27 -3.79 12.33
N LEU A 20 -3.61 -3.06 11.44
CA LEU A 20 -2.20 -2.69 11.62
C LEU A 20 -2.05 -1.71 12.80
N GLU A 21 -2.93 -0.72 12.92
CA GLU A 21 -2.97 0.18 14.07
C GLU A 21 -3.20 -0.58 15.38
N ALA A 22 -4.17 -1.50 15.40
CA ALA A 22 -4.46 -2.31 16.59
C ALA A 22 -3.30 -3.24 16.99
N ALA A 23 -2.42 -3.59 16.04
CA ALA A 23 -1.24 -4.40 16.26
C ALA A 23 0.04 -3.58 16.55
N ASP A 24 -0.07 -2.25 16.66
CA ASP A 24 1.08 -1.32 16.79
C ASP A 24 2.10 -1.46 15.64
N LEU A 25 1.61 -1.77 14.44
CA LEU A 25 2.42 -1.89 13.23
C LEU A 25 2.32 -0.62 12.39
N GLY A 26 3.45 0.07 12.24
CA GLY A 26 3.53 1.24 11.37
C GLY A 26 3.36 0.88 9.89
N TYR A 27 2.53 1.65 9.20
CA TYR A 27 2.34 1.56 7.75
C TYR A 27 2.23 2.95 7.09
N ARG A 28 2.47 3.01 5.79
CA ARG A 28 2.12 4.14 4.93
C ARG A 28 1.09 3.69 3.89
N ALA A 29 0.25 4.60 3.45
CA ALA A 29 -0.79 4.34 2.48
C ALA A 29 -0.86 5.44 1.43
N MET A 30 -1.17 5.05 0.20
CA MET A 30 -1.37 5.96 -0.93
C MET A 30 -2.64 5.57 -1.67
N ASP A 31 -3.57 6.51 -1.81
CA ASP A 31 -4.79 6.35 -2.60
C ASP A 31 -5.21 7.73 -3.14
N PRO A 32 -5.32 7.91 -4.47
CA PRO A 32 -5.69 9.20 -5.06
C PRO A 32 -7.17 9.57 -4.84
N GLY A 33 -8.04 8.60 -4.56
CA GLY A 33 -9.48 8.79 -4.39
C GLY A 33 -9.95 8.77 -2.93
N ALA A 34 -9.10 8.40 -1.98
CA ALA A 34 -9.45 8.37 -0.56
C ALA A 34 -8.85 9.54 0.22
N ALA A 35 -9.61 10.03 1.21
CA ALA A 35 -9.05 10.88 2.26
C ALA A 35 -8.30 10.00 3.26
N LEU A 36 -6.97 10.13 3.32
CA LEU A 36 -6.12 9.50 4.33
C LEU A 36 -5.75 10.51 5.43
N PRO A 37 -5.64 10.07 6.70
CA PRO A 37 -4.96 10.82 7.75
C PRO A 37 -3.51 11.15 7.35
N GLU A 38 -3.05 12.35 7.69
CA GLU A 38 -1.69 12.81 7.30
C GLU A 38 -0.59 11.90 7.86
N ALA A 39 -0.78 11.33 9.05
CA ALA A 39 0.21 10.47 9.70
C ALA A 39 0.59 9.21 8.91
N ILE A 40 -0.31 8.73 8.03
CA ILE A 40 -0.09 7.52 7.23
C ILE A 40 0.03 7.81 5.73
N ARG A 41 -0.26 9.03 5.30
CA ARG A 41 -0.32 9.37 3.88
C ARG A 41 1.08 9.42 3.29
N ALA A 42 1.29 8.71 2.18
CA ALA A 42 2.43 8.93 1.31
C ALA A 42 2.01 9.79 0.11
N HIS A 43 2.85 10.76 -0.26
CA HIS A 43 2.62 11.70 -1.36
C HIS A 43 3.33 11.26 -2.65
N SER A 44 4.16 10.22 -2.59
CA SER A 44 4.84 9.64 -3.75
C SER A 44 5.12 8.14 -3.58
N VAL A 45 5.39 7.43 -4.67
CA VAL A 45 5.78 6.00 -4.62
C VAL A 45 7.09 5.79 -3.85
N PRO A 46 8.16 6.60 -4.04
CA PRO A 46 9.37 6.47 -3.22
C PRO A 46 9.11 6.62 -1.71
N GLU A 47 8.30 7.61 -1.32
CA GLU A 47 7.93 7.82 0.08
C GLU A 47 7.09 6.66 0.62
N LEU A 48 6.17 6.13 -0.18
CA LEU A 48 5.37 4.97 0.20
C LEU A 48 6.25 3.74 0.51
N LEU A 49 7.32 3.54 -0.27
CA LEU A 49 8.20 2.36 -0.20
C LEU A 49 9.42 2.55 0.73
N GLU A 50 9.58 3.73 1.33
CA GLU A 50 10.69 4.03 2.22
C GLU A 50 10.57 3.22 3.52
N GLY A 51 11.49 2.28 3.72
CA GLY A 51 11.51 1.38 4.88
C GLY A 51 10.47 0.25 4.84
N ALA A 52 9.65 0.18 3.79
CA ALA A 52 8.70 -0.91 3.60
C ALA A 52 9.40 -2.20 3.17
N GLU A 53 8.98 -3.33 3.74
CA GLU A 53 9.34 -4.69 3.31
C GLU A 53 8.13 -5.38 2.65
N LEU A 54 6.92 -4.99 3.05
CA LEU A 54 5.66 -5.53 2.53
C LEU A 54 4.91 -4.45 1.74
N VAL A 55 4.50 -4.76 0.51
CA VAL A 55 3.69 -3.89 -0.35
C VAL A 55 2.37 -4.57 -0.69
N VAL A 56 1.27 -4.05 -0.16
CA VAL A 56 -0.08 -4.57 -0.37
C VAL A 56 -0.78 -3.73 -1.44
N VAL A 57 -1.13 -4.37 -2.55
CA VAL A 57 -1.89 -3.76 -3.66
C VAL A 57 -3.38 -4.04 -3.46
N ALA A 58 -4.08 -3.08 -2.87
CA ALA A 58 -5.49 -3.12 -2.50
C ALA A 58 -6.36 -2.18 -3.36
N VAL A 59 -6.14 -2.21 -4.67
CA VAL A 59 -6.92 -1.47 -5.67
C VAL A 59 -7.91 -2.38 -6.41
N PRO A 60 -8.94 -1.84 -7.09
CA PRO A 60 -9.80 -2.63 -7.96
C PRO A 60 -9.00 -3.46 -8.98
N VAL A 61 -9.42 -4.70 -9.24
CA VAL A 61 -8.73 -5.65 -10.14
C VAL A 61 -8.29 -5.03 -11.48
N PRO A 62 -9.13 -4.23 -12.19
CA PRO A 62 -8.71 -3.63 -13.46
C PRO A 62 -7.51 -2.67 -13.35
N GLN A 63 -7.24 -2.11 -12.16
CA GLN A 63 -6.18 -1.14 -11.90
C GLN A 63 -4.86 -1.80 -11.48
N VAL A 64 -4.87 -3.09 -11.10
CA VAL A 64 -3.69 -3.78 -10.55
C VAL A 64 -2.50 -3.71 -11.51
N ARG A 65 -2.73 -3.94 -12.80
CA ARG A 65 -1.66 -3.89 -13.82
C ARG A 65 -0.97 -2.53 -13.86
N GLU A 66 -1.75 -1.46 -13.93
CA GLU A 66 -1.23 -0.09 -14.00
C GLU A 66 -0.44 0.26 -12.74
N VAL A 67 -0.98 -0.07 -11.57
CA VAL A 67 -0.30 0.13 -10.29
C VAL A 67 1.02 -0.63 -10.22
N LEU A 68 1.06 -1.90 -10.62
CA LEU A 68 2.30 -2.68 -10.61
C LEU A 68 3.35 -2.10 -11.57
N LEU A 69 2.95 -1.58 -12.73
CA LEU A 69 3.88 -0.90 -13.65
C LEU A 69 4.43 0.39 -13.04
N ALA A 70 3.61 1.16 -12.32
CA ALA A 70 4.04 2.37 -11.62
C ALA A 70 4.96 2.07 -10.43
N LEU A 71 4.73 0.96 -9.71
CA LEU A 71 5.60 0.52 -8.61
C LEU A 71 6.94 -0.03 -9.11
N LYS A 72 6.94 -0.78 -10.22
CA LYS A 72 8.10 -1.52 -10.76
C LYS A 72 9.44 -0.78 -10.71
N PRO A 73 9.57 0.48 -11.17
CA PRO A 73 10.87 1.18 -11.15
C PRO A 73 11.39 1.51 -9.74
N HIS A 74 10.56 1.42 -8.71
CA HIS A 74 10.90 1.74 -7.32
C HIS A 74 11.03 0.50 -6.43
N LEU A 75 10.68 -0.69 -6.95
CA LEU A 75 10.77 -1.92 -6.18
C LEU A 75 12.23 -2.36 -6.01
N ARG A 76 12.54 -2.88 -4.82
CA ARG A 76 13.84 -3.44 -4.44
C ARG A 76 13.66 -4.91 -4.06
N PRO A 77 14.72 -5.75 -4.09
CA PRO A 77 14.63 -7.19 -3.83
C PRO A 77 14.01 -7.57 -2.47
N GLU A 78 14.08 -6.70 -1.47
CA GLU A 78 13.48 -6.89 -0.15
C GLU A 78 11.96 -6.70 -0.13
N HIS A 79 11.35 -6.13 -1.17
CA HIS A 79 9.92 -5.92 -1.22
C HIS A 79 9.17 -7.22 -1.55
N LEU A 80 8.38 -7.69 -0.60
CA LEU A 80 7.33 -8.66 -0.84
C LEU A 80 6.07 -7.92 -1.34
N VAL A 81 5.67 -8.16 -2.58
CA VAL A 81 4.48 -7.56 -3.18
C VAL A 81 3.35 -8.59 -3.23
N LEU A 82 2.17 -8.24 -2.72
CA LEU A 82 0.96 -9.07 -2.82
C LEU A 82 -0.26 -8.26 -3.25
N ASP A 83 -1.14 -8.90 -4.01
CA ASP A 83 -2.46 -8.37 -4.36
C ASP A 83 -3.57 -9.06 -3.55
N VAL A 84 -4.67 -8.34 -3.37
CA VAL A 84 -5.88 -8.85 -2.69
C VAL A 84 -7.07 -9.00 -3.66
N GLY A 85 -6.77 -9.12 -4.95
CA GLY A 85 -7.77 -9.33 -6.00
C GLY A 85 -8.47 -10.68 -5.83
N SER A 86 -9.76 -10.71 -6.15
CA SER A 86 -10.58 -11.93 -6.11
C SER A 86 -10.28 -12.93 -7.24
N VAL A 87 -9.45 -12.54 -8.21
CA VAL A 87 -9.01 -13.35 -9.35
C VAL A 87 -7.49 -13.32 -9.40
N LYS A 88 -6.87 -14.44 -9.79
CA LYS A 88 -5.41 -14.63 -9.83
C LYS A 88 -4.94 -14.88 -11.25
#